data_AF-A0A0D3JQX4-F1
#
_entry.id   AF-A0A0D3JQX4-F1
#
_cell.length_a   1.000
_cell.length_b   1.000
_cell.length_c   1.000
_cell.angle_alpha   90.00
_cell.angle_beta   90.00
_cell.angle_gamma   90.00
#
_symmetry.space_group_name_H-M   'P 1'
#
loop_
_entity.id
_entity.type
_entity.pdbx_description
1 polymer ?
#
loop_
_entity_poly.entity_id
_entity_poly.type
_entity_poly.pdbx_seq_one_letter_code
_entity_poly.pdbx_strand_id
1 'polypeptide(L)'
;MLSTAFILTSFVLTASAKLAIIGEYHGEYSPCSFHQVVVTETEFRDAYLPNPDSVTNITQYDNDEKYLVGQNIDWEYAKDKWSRIDWEYVEGKFTYCRIVYNADNETEAKSFAKPKIAIKNSCGGFPWSTMTSGLATLRAP
;
A
#
# COMPACT_ATOMS: atom_id res chain seq x y z
N MET A 1 39.29 32.55 27.25
CA MET A 1 38.88 31.51 26.29
C MET A 1 37.72 30.75 26.91
N LEU A 2 36.53 30.80 26.30
CA LEU A 2 35.54 29.72 26.18
C LEU A 2 34.28 30.36 25.57
N SER A 3 34.12 30.17 24.26
CA SER A 3 32.91 30.56 23.54
C SER A 3 32.03 29.32 23.44
N THR A 4 30.91 29.30 24.15
CA THR A 4 29.95 28.19 24.14
C THR A 4 29.08 28.34 22.89
N ALA A 5 29.25 27.44 21.92
CA ALA A 5 28.37 27.35 20.76
C ALA A 5 27.13 26.51 21.12
N PHE A 6 25.96 27.13 21.08
CA PHE A 6 24.66 26.43 21.11
C PHE A 6 24.38 25.88 19.71
N ILE A 7 24.37 24.55 19.56
CA ILE A 7 23.89 23.90 18.36
C ILE A 7 22.36 23.91 18.42
N LEU A 8 21.73 24.76 17.62
CA LEU A 8 20.30 24.67 17.34
C LEU A 8 20.08 23.45 16.44
N THR A 9 19.73 22.32 17.05
CA THR A 9 19.21 21.16 16.32
C THR A 9 17.81 21.50 15.87
N SER A 10 17.67 22.00 14.63
CA SER A 10 16.38 22.22 14.00
C SER A 10 15.67 20.88 13.81
N PHE A 11 14.70 20.58 14.67
CA PHE A 11 13.68 19.57 14.38
C PHE A 11 12.80 20.12 13.26
N VAL A 12 13.06 19.70 12.03
CA VAL A 12 12.09 19.86 10.95
C VAL A 12 10.95 18.88 11.26
N LEU A 13 9.85 19.42 11.77
CA LEU A 13 8.60 18.70 11.89
C LEU A 13 8.05 18.53 10.46
N THR A 14 8.51 17.51 9.74
CA THR A 14 7.92 17.15 8.45
C THR A 14 6.53 16.64 8.75
N ALA A 15 5.48 17.41 8.40
CA ALA A 15 4.14 16.88 8.35
C ALA A 15 4.18 15.61 7.48
N SER A 16 3.76 14.46 8.03
CA SER A 16 3.67 13.22 7.24
C SER A 16 2.80 13.52 6.03
N ALA A 17 3.37 13.48 4.83
CA ALA A 17 2.62 13.71 3.61
C ALA A 17 1.51 12.67 3.53
N LYS A 18 0.28 13.08 3.20
CA LYS A 18 -0.85 12.17 3.00
C LYS A 18 -0.46 11.04 2.03
N LEU A 19 -0.94 9.82 2.29
CA LEU A 19 -0.71 8.66 1.42
C LEU A 19 -1.13 8.98 -0.02
N ALA A 20 -0.24 8.76 -0.98
CA ALA A 20 -0.39 9.22 -2.37
C ALA A 20 -1.47 8.46 -3.16
N ILE A 21 -1.82 7.25 -2.73
CA ILE A 21 -2.70 6.32 -3.45
C ILE A 21 -4.11 6.24 -2.85
N ILE A 22 -4.52 7.23 -2.06
CA ILE A 22 -5.90 7.29 -1.55
C ILE A 22 -6.88 7.42 -2.71
N GLY A 23 -7.87 6.54 -2.75
CA GLY A 23 -8.84 6.49 -3.82
C GLY A 23 -9.51 5.13 -3.96
N GLU A 24 -10.28 5.01 -5.03
CA GLU A 24 -11.00 3.80 -5.42
C GLU A 24 -10.53 3.36 -6.81
N TYR A 25 -10.26 2.07 -6.93
CA TYR A 25 -9.68 1.44 -8.10
C TYR A 25 -10.42 0.16 -8.44
N HIS A 26 -10.58 -0.11 -9.73
CA HIS A 26 -11.29 -1.28 -10.24
C HIS A 26 -10.42 -2.05 -11.23
N GLY A 27 -10.43 -3.36 -11.09
CA GLY A 27 -9.83 -4.30 -12.01
C GLY A 27 -10.92 -5.14 -12.67
N GLU A 28 -10.73 -5.47 -13.94
CA GLU A 28 -11.48 -6.55 -14.58
C GLU A 28 -10.65 -7.83 -14.47
N TYR A 29 -11.08 -8.76 -13.61
CA TYR A 29 -10.47 -10.09 -13.54
C TYR A 29 -11.21 -11.10 -14.40
N SER A 30 -12.55 -10.99 -14.46
CA SER A 30 -13.43 -11.79 -15.33
C SER A 30 -14.79 -11.10 -15.50
N PRO A 31 -15.61 -11.45 -16.51
CA PRO A 31 -16.95 -10.85 -16.69
C PRO A 31 -17.94 -11.12 -15.54
N CYS A 32 -17.60 -12.03 -14.61
CA CYS A 32 -18.44 -12.40 -13.46
C CYS A 32 -17.79 -12.09 -12.11
N SER A 33 -16.62 -11.44 -12.08
CA SER A 33 -15.91 -11.12 -10.84
C SER A 33 -15.42 -9.68 -10.86
N PHE A 34 -15.82 -8.93 -9.83
CA PHE A 34 -15.41 -7.56 -9.65
C PHE A 34 -14.23 -7.50 -8.68
N HIS A 35 -13.14 -6.89 -9.10
CA HIS A 35 -11.99 -6.62 -8.25
C HIS A 35 -11.97 -5.12 -7.93
N GLN A 36 -12.07 -4.78 -6.65
CA GLN A 36 -12.07 -3.41 -6.17
C GLN A 36 -10.99 -3.23 -5.11
N VAL A 37 -10.26 -2.12 -5.22
CA VAL A 37 -9.33 -1.68 -4.19
C VAL A 37 -9.74 -0.29 -3.71
N VAL A 38 -9.98 -0.16 -2.41
CA VAL A 38 -10.28 1.11 -1.75
C VAL A 38 -9.16 1.41 -0.77
N VAL A 39 -8.53 2.57 -0.93
CA VAL A 39 -7.43 3.02 -0.06
C VAL A 39 -7.84 4.31 0.63
N THR A 40 -7.79 4.30 1.95
CA THR A 40 -8.03 5.47 2.81
C THR A 40 -6.74 5.87 3.53
N GLU A 41 -6.83 6.81 4.46
CA GLU A 41 -5.67 7.20 5.28
C GLU A 41 -5.22 6.10 6.24
N THR A 42 -6.11 5.16 6.57
CA THR A 42 -5.88 4.12 7.59
C THR A 42 -6.14 2.71 7.09
N GLU A 43 -6.68 2.51 5.90
CA GLU A 43 -7.04 1.18 5.39
C GLU A 43 -6.65 0.98 3.94
N PHE A 44 -6.14 -0.21 3.65
CA PHE A 44 -6.07 -0.78 2.31
C PHE A 44 -7.05 -1.96 2.26
N ARG A 45 -8.12 -1.83 1.48
CA ARG A 45 -9.16 -2.84 1.30
C ARG A 45 -9.07 -3.39 -0.12
N ASP A 46 -8.91 -4.70 -0.23
CA ASP A 46 -8.84 -5.43 -1.50
C ASP A 46 -9.95 -6.48 -1.53
N ALA A 47 -10.95 -6.22 -2.36
CA ALA A 47 -12.21 -6.95 -2.45
C ALA A 47 -12.31 -7.69 -3.78
N TYR A 48 -12.53 -8.99 -3.71
CA TYR A 48 -12.69 -9.86 -4.88
C TYR A 48 -14.03 -10.57 -4.81
N LEU A 49 -15.09 -9.98 -5.36
CA LEU A 49 -16.44 -10.50 -5.18
C LEU A 49 -16.65 -11.86 -5.87
N PRO A 50 -17.35 -12.81 -5.23
CA PRO A 50 -18.08 -12.69 -3.96
C PRO A 50 -17.28 -13.07 -2.70
N ASN A 51 -15.95 -13.16 -2.76
CA ASN A 51 -15.11 -13.48 -1.60
C ASN A 51 -15.11 -12.32 -0.59
N PRO A 52 -14.88 -12.61 0.71
CA PRO A 52 -14.65 -11.58 1.71
C PRO A 52 -13.47 -10.67 1.33
N ASP A 53 -13.56 -9.41 1.74
CA ASP A 53 -12.48 -8.45 1.61
C ASP A 53 -11.23 -8.92 2.36
N SER A 54 -10.07 -8.48 1.90
CA SER A 54 -8.86 -8.46 2.71
C SER A 54 -8.58 -7.03 3.14
N VAL A 55 -8.75 -6.74 4.44
CA VAL A 55 -8.55 -5.39 4.99
C VAL A 55 -7.26 -5.33 5.80
N THR A 56 -6.41 -4.38 5.44
CA THR A 56 -5.15 -4.06 6.12
C THR A 56 -5.24 -2.66 6.73
N ASN A 57 -5.12 -2.57 8.05
CA ASN A 57 -5.03 -1.32 8.79
C ASN A 57 -3.60 -0.76 8.67
N ILE A 58 -3.45 0.38 8.02
CA ILE A 58 -2.16 0.99 7.64
C ILE A 58 -1.51 1.63 8.88
N THR A 59 -0.28 1.21 9.18
CA THR A 59 0.53 1.79 10.27
C THR A 59 1.69 2.63 9.75
N GLN A 60 2.20 2.29 8.57
CA GLN A 60 3.34 2.97 7.97
C GLN A 60 3.22 2.97 6.45
N TYR A 61 3.72 4.02 5.82
CA TYR A 61 3.92 4.08 4.37
C TYR A 61 5.10 4.99 4.05
N ASP A 62 5.59 4.87 2.83
CA ASP A 62 6.57 5.75 2.22
C ASP A 62 6.14 6.00 0.77
N ASN A 63 5.85 7.27 0.43
CA ASN A 63 5.37 7.63 -0.90
C ASN A 63 6.49 7.62 -1.95
N ASP A 64 7.74 7.85 -1.55
CA ASP A 64 8.89 7.90 -2.45
C ASP A 64 9.32 6.46 -2.81
N GLU A 65 9.36 5.57 -1.81
CA GLU A 65 9.62 4.14 -2.00
C GLU A 65 8.38 3.36 -2.49
N LYS A 66 7.21 3.99 -2.41
CA LYS A 66 5.90 3.48 -2.86
C LYS A 66 5.51 2.15 -2.21
N TYR A 67 5.54 2.13 -0.89
CA TYR A 67 5.02 1.00 -0.10
C TYR A 67 4.18 1.46 1.08
N LEU A 68 3.33 0.56 1.57
CA LEU A 68 2.65 0.65 2.86
C LEU A 68 2.74 -0.69 3.60
N VAL A 69 2.67 -0.61 4.91
CA VAL A 69 2.66 -1.73 5.84
C VAL A 69 1.48 -1.57 6.78
N GLY A 70 0.88 -2.69 7.17
CA GLY A 70 -0.22 -2.68 8.11
C GLY A 70 -0.61 -4.06 8.62
N GLN A 71 -1.43 -4.08 9.67
CA GLN A 71 -1.97 -5.30 10.26
C GLN A 71 -3.30 -5.67 9.61
N ASN A 72 -3.49 -6.94 9.30
CA ASN A 72 -4.72 -7.46 8.72
C ASN A 72 -5.78 -7.63 9.81
N ILE A 73 -6.96 -7.04 9.60
CA ILE A 73 -8.02 -7.03 10.62
C ILE A 73 -9.19 -7.97 10.25
N ASP A 74 -9.53 -8.02 8.97
CA ASP A 74 -10.66 -8.75 8.43
C ASP A 74 -10.20 -9.53 7.21
N TRP A 75 -9.66 -10.71 7.47
CA TRP A 75 -9.24 -11.68 6.46
C TRP A 75 -9.05 -13.06 7.09
N GLU A 76 -9.87 -14.04 6.71
CA GLU A 76 -9.87 -15.39 7.30
C GLU A 76 -8.49 -16.07 7.32
N TYR A 77 -7.69 -15.87 6.27
CA TYR A 77 -6.42 -16.57 6.08
C TYR A 77 -5.23 -15.93 6.78
N ALA A 78 -5.35 -14.67 7.20
CA ALA A 78 -4.20 -13.89 7.66
C ALA A 78 -4.55 -12.82 8.69
N LYS A 79 -5.65 -13.00 9.43
CA LYS A 79 -6.04 -12.14 10.55
C LYS A 79 -4.88 -11.99 11.54
N ASP A 80 -4.69 -10.77 12.05
CA ASP A 80 -3.65 -10.37 13.00
C ASP A 80 -2.21 -10.47 12.48
N LYS A 81 -2.01 -10.97 11.25
CA LYS A 81 -0.72 -10.92 10.54
C LYS A 81 -0.50 -9.58 9.88
N TRP A 82 0.72 -9.38 9.40
CA TRP A 82 1.15 -8.14 8.77
C TRP A 82 1.33 -8.31 7.26
N SER A 83 0.87 -7.30 6.53
CA SER A 83 1.04 -7.20 5.08
C SER A 83 1.97 -6.04 4.73
N ARG A 84 2.72 -6.21 3.65
CA ARG A 84 3.33 -5.10 2.92
C ARG A 84 2.75 -5.05 1.51
N ILE A 85 2.32 -3.85 1.12
CA ILE A 85 1.79 -3.56 -0.21
C ILE A 85 2.69 -2.54 -0.87
N ASP A 86 3.20 -2.86 -2.05
CA ASP A 86 3.99 -1.98 -2.89
C ASP A 86 3.19 -1.58 -4.13
N TRP A 87 3.39 -0.36 -4.61
CA TRP A 87 2.74 0.11 -5.83
C TRP A 87 3.69 0.79 -6.80
N GLU A 88 3.22 0.90 -8.05
CA GLU A 88 3.80 1.64 -9.15
C GLU A 88 2.69 2.25 -10.01
N TYR A 89 3.08 3.17 -10.89
CA TYR A 89 2.23 3.62 -11.99
C TYR A 89 2.80 3.13 -13.32
N VAL A 90 2.16 2.14 -13.92
CA VAL A 90 2.55 1.62 -15.24
C VAL A 90 1.58 2.18 -16.26
N GLU A 91 2.11 2.92 -17.25
CA GLU A 91 1.29 3.57 -18.29
C GLU A 91 0.17 4.45 -17.69
N GLY A 92 0.45 5.09 -16.55
CA GLY A 92 -0.49 5.95 -15.83
C GLY A 92 -1.58 5.21 -15.01
N LYS A 93 -1.54 3.88 -14.96
CA LYS A 93 -2.48 3.06 -14.17
C LYS A 93 -1.88 2.67 -12.83
N PHE A 94 -2.72 2.63 -11.80
CA PHE A 94 -2.33 2.14 -10.48
C PHE A 94 -2.07 0.64 -10.55
N THR A 95 -0.85 0.22 -10.23
CA THR A 95 -0.48 -1.19 -10.23
C THR A 95 0.13 -1.54 -8.89
N TYR A 96 -0.43 -2.52 -8.19
CA TYR A 96 0.01 -2.87 -6.84
C TYR A 96 0.33 -4.35 -6.68
N CYS A 97 1.04 -4.64 -5.61
CA CYS A 97 1.40 -5.97 -5.18
C CYS A 97 1.37 -6.07 -3.66
N ARG A 98 0.61 -7.03 -3.13
CA ARG A 98 0.75 -7.47 -1.73
C ARG A 98 1.90 -8.48 -1.67
N ILE A 99 3.10 -8.00 -1.35
CA ILE A 99 4.35 -8.78 -1.46
C ILE A 99 4.47 -9.85 -0.36
N VAL A 100 3.89 -9.57 0.80
CA VAL A 100 3.72 -10.49 1.93
C VAL A 100 2.39 -10.18 2.57
N TYR A 101 1.71 -11.20 3.05
CA TYR A 101 0.38 -11.07 3.66
C TYR A 101 0.27 -11.67 5.06
N ASN A 102 1.26 -12.47 5.47
CA ASN A 102 1.20 -13.31 6.67
C ASN A 102 2.44 -13.16 7.57
N ALA A 103 3.15 -12.03 7.51
CA ALA A 103 4.29 -11.79 8.39
C ALA A 103 3.85 -11.72 9.86
N ASP A 104 4.71 -12.15 10.78
CA ASP A 104 4.39 -12.23 12.21
C ASP A 104 4.33 -10.85 12.88
N ASN A 105 5.04 -9.87 12.34
CA ASN A 105 5.08 -8.50 12.86
C ASN A 105 5.39 -7.45 11.78
N GLU A 106 5.19 -6.17 12.13
CA GLU A 106 5.41 -5.03 11.23
C GLU A 106 6.82 -4.96 10.68
N THR A 107 7.83 -5.23 11.53
CA THR A 107 9.24 -5.15 11.14
C THR A 107 9.58 -6.20 10.11
N GLU A 108 9.08 -7.42 10.29
CA GLU A 108 9.21 -8.49 9.32
C GLU A 108 8.53 -8.11 8.00
N ALA A 109 7.27 -7.67 8.02
CA ALA A 109 6.55 -7.25 6.81
C ALA A 109 7.30 -6.17 6.03
N LYS A 110 7.85 -5.17 6.74
CA LYS A 110 8.64 -4.10 6.13
C LYS A 110 9.94 -4.60 5.48
N SER A 111 10.56 -5.66 6.02
CA SER A 111 11.85 -6.17 5.56
C SER A 111 11.80 -6.80 4.16
N PHE A 112 10.63 -7.17 3.66
CA PHE A 112 10.47 -7.74 2.32
C PHE A 112 10.83 -6.72 1.24
N ALA A 113 11.69 -7.11 0.31
CA ALA A 113 12.12 -6.24 -0.79
C ALA A 113 11.02 -6.08 -1.85
N LYS A 114 10.89 -4.86 -2.38
CA LYS A 114 9.98 -4.57 -3.50
C LYS A 114 10.32 -5.45 -4.72
N PRO A 115 9.36 -6.21 -5.27
CA PRO A 115 9.61 -7.00 -6.46
C PRO A 115 9.72 -6.13 -7.71
N LYS A 116 10.34 -6.68 -8.76
CA LYS A 116 10.41 -6.01 -10.07
C LYS A 116 9.17 -6.32 -10.89
N ILE A 117 8.39 -5.29 -11.22
CA ILE A 117 7.14 -5.40 -11.98
C ILE A 117 7.30 -6.09 -13.35
N ALA A 118 8.45 -5.91 -14.02
CA ALA A 118 8.76 -6.53 -15.31
C ALA A 118 8.89 -8.07 -15.24
N ILE A 119 9.05 -8.63 -14.04
CA ILE A 119 9.15 -10.08 -13.83
C ILE A 119 7.75 -10.61 -13.57
N LYS A 120 7.26 -11.45 -14.49
CA LYS A 120 6.00 -12.19 -14.32
C LYS A 120 6.05 -12.99 -13.02
N ASN A 121 4.95 -12.97 -12.26
CA ASN A 121 4.82 -13.68 -10.98
C ASN A 121 5.74 -13.20 -9.85
N SER A 122 6.31 -12.01 -9.95
CA SER A 122 7.18 -11.44 -8.89
C SER A 122 6.42 -11.02 -7.64
N CYS A 123 5.09 -10.92 -7.69
CA CYS A 123 4.26 -10.55 -6.54
C CYS A 123 3.91 -11.80 -5.70
N GLY A 124 4.89 -12.33 -4.96
CA GLY A 124 4.66 -13.52 -4.13
C GLY A 124 4.20 -14.76 -4.92
N GLY A 125 4.59 -14.88 -6.20
CA GLY A 125 4.16 -15.94 -7.11
C GLY A 125 3.00 -15.56 -8.03
N PHE A 126 2.43 -14.36 -7.87
CA PHE A 126 1.32 -13.83 -8.68
C PHE A 126 1.75 -12.64 -9.54
N PRO A 127 1.04 -12.34 -10.66
CA PRO A 127 1.25 -11.10 -11.37
C PRO A 127 0.85 -9.89 -10.50
N TRP A 128 1.38 -8.72 -10.83
CA TRP A 128 0.91 -7.48 -10.21
C TRP A 128 -0.51 -7.14 -10.68
N SER A 129 -1.31 -6.57 -9.80
CA SER A 129 -2.69 -6.16 -10.09
C SER A 129 -2.70 -4.76 -10.67
N THR A 130 -3.00 -4.63 -11.96
CA THR A 130 -3.17 -3.32 -12.61
C THR A 130 -4.63 -2.93 -12.61
N MET A 131 -4.90 -1.75 -12.06
CA MET A 131 -6.24 -1.25 -11.81
C MET A 131 -6.48 0.03 -12.60
N THR A 132 -7.74 0.22 -12.99
CA THR A 132 -8.24 1.49 -13.52
C THR A 132 -8.76 2.30 -12.34
N SER A 133 -8.38 3.58 -12.25
CA SER A 133 -9.00 4.46 -11.25
C SER A 133 -10.49 4.61 -11.55
N GLY A 134 -11.33 4.52 -10.51
CA GLY A 134 -12.78 4.68 -10.65
C GLY A 134 -13.25 6.11 -10.93
N LEU A 135 -12.34 7.09 -11.04
CA LEU A 135 -12.55 8.54 -11.21
C LEU A 135 -14.02 9.03 -11.20
N ALA A 136 -14.44 9.66 -10.09
CA ALA A 136 -15.04 10.99 -10.13
C ALA A 136 -14.94 11.72 -8.79
N THR A 137 -14.39 12.95 -8.81
CA THR A 137 -14.41 13.99 -7.75
C THR A 137 -13.53 13.77 -6.51
N LEU A 138 -12.30 14.28 -6.53
CA LEU A 138 -11.69 15.15 -5.50
C LEU A 138 -10.16 15.30 -5.75
N ARG A 139 -9.79 15.90 -6.89
CA ARG A 139 -8.57 16.74 -7.00
C ARG A 139 -8.53 17.52 -8.32
N ALA A 140 -9.31 18.60 -8.33
CA ALA A 140 -9.01 19.91 -8.92
C ALA A 140 -10.04 20.88 -8.31
N PRO A 141 -9.71 22.14 -8.01
CA PRO A 141 -8.51 22.90 -8.35
C PRO A 141 -7.33 22.76 -7.38
#